data_AF-A0A9D6SHC7-F1
#
_entry.id   AF-A0A9D6SHC7-F1
#
_cell.length_a   1.000
_cell.length_b   1.000
_cell.length_c   1.000
_cell.angle_alpha   90.00
_cell.angle_beta   90.00
_cell.angle_gamma   90.00
#
_symmetry.space_group_name_H-M   'P 1'
#
loop_
_entity.id
_entity.type
_entity.pdbx_description
1 polymer ?
#
loop_
_entity_poly.entity_id
_entity_poly.type
_entity_poly.pdbx_seq_one_letter_code
_entity_poly.pdbx_strand_id
1 'polypeptide(L)'
;MNILNGSHRGPNVRVSVLAFLAAAWLSCSAPQPRLTGVAYEYDGAKDMLKKGRFEKALEFSEAPAKAMPPNEFTSRAQVFQVVVYSGLIRGYGELADGYRKGSETTRNPQFKAAFERQRNDALQYGSRLGLGLAELAHTIDQTRSLGKEYTLDAPYPSQEAPLTLPQLSRVMDGGWIDPDEQETLGKEALLKGINDALAGVMGADRSKARTALAAGPVKLDGADFGLYFGKELLYAASLFDKKHGRDSTKLKLICAEADGLGKAVSEMLKENPNKGREKALKKLQDDIKTTLRVM
;
A
#
# COMPACT_ATOMS: atom_id res chain seq x y z
N MET A 1 -79.94 45.84 0.35
CA MET A 1 -79.58 45.81 1.78
C MET A 1 -78.31 45.01 1.92
N ASN A 2 -77.20 45.69 2.26
CA ASN A 2 -76.12 45.30 3.18
C ASN A 2 -76.17 43.84 3.74
N ILE A 3 -75.10 43.05 3.88
CA ILE A 3 -73.70 43.39 4.17
C ILE A 3 -72.83 42.10 4.19
N LEU A 4 -71.51 42.25 3.98
CA LEU A 4 -70.37 41.38 4.39
C LEU A 4 -70.11 40.04 3.67
N ASN A 5 -68.92 39.45 3.61
CA ASN A 5 -67.49 39.81 3.70
C ASN A 5 -66.78 38.45 3.73
N GLY A 6 -65.69 38.20 2.98
CA GLY A 6 -65.03 36.89 3.05
C GLY A 6 -63.98 36.58 1.98
N SER A 7 -62.82 37.20 2.11
CA SER A 7 -61.49 36.81 1.58
C SER A 7 -61.29 35.28 1.45
N HIS A 8 -60.76 34.69 0.38
CA HIS A 8 -59.38 34.83 -0.11
C HIS A 8 -59.23 34.38 -1.57
N ARG A 9 -58.43 35.15 -2.31
CA ARG A 9 -57.92 34.90 -3.66
C ARG A 9 -57.00 33.68 -3.69
N GLY A 10 -57.20 32.78 -4.64
CA GLY A 10 -56.15 31.90 -5.16
C GLY A 10 -56.16 31.94 -6.69
N PRO A 11 -55.14 32.52 -7.35
CA PRO A 11 -54.98 32.36 -8.78
C PRO A 11 -53.75 31.50 -9.11
N ASN A 12 -54.02 30.50 -9.95
CA ASN A 12 -53.26 30.21 -11.17
C ASN A 12 -51.89 29.54 -11.03
N VAL A 13 -51.93 28.21 -11.03
CA VAL A 13 -50.89 27.31 -11.54
C VAL A 13 -50.68 27.58 -13.04
N ARG A 14 -49.75 28.48 -13.42
CA ARG A 14 -49.27 28.64 -14.81
C ARG A 14 -47.88 29.28 -14.91
N VAL A 15 -46.83 28.67 -14.36
CA VAL A 15 -45.40 28.93 -14.66
C VAL A 15 -44.69 27.65 -14.14
N SER A 16 -43.88 26.85 -14.82
CA SER A 16 -42.88 27.07 -15.86
C SER A 16 -42.51 25.69 -16.42
N VAL A 17 -42.86 25.38 -17.68
CA VAL A 17 -42.38 24.15 -18.36
C VAL A 17 -41.22 24.47 -19.33
N LEU A 18 -40.89 25.74 -19.55
CA LEU A 18 -39.82 26.16 -20.48
C LEU A 18 -38.42 26.34 -19.85
N ALA A 19 -38.25 26.18 -18.54
CA ALA A 19 -36.94 26.35 -17.90
C ALA A 19 -36.11 25.05 -17.77
N PHE A 20 -36.71 23.88 -18.01
CA PHE A 20 -36.02 22.59 -17.82
C PHE A 20 -35.25 22.07 -19.06
N LEU A 21 -35.48 22.63 -20.25
CA LEU A 21 -34.79 22.19 -21.48
C LEU A 21 -33.49 22.92 -21.79
N ALA A 22 -33.19 24.05 -21.13
CA ALA A 22 -31.95 24.81 -21.36
C ALA A 22 -30.77 24.38 -20.47
N ALA A 23 -31.01 23.61 -19.40
CA ALA A 23 -29.97 23.17 -18.47
C ALA A 23 -29.25 21.86 -18.88
N ALA A 24 -29.72 21.18 -19.92
CA ALA A 24 -29.19 19.88 -20.34
C ALA A 24 -27.94 19.96 -21.24
N TRP A 25 -27.51 21.17 -21.65
CA TRP A 25 -26.43 21.36 -22.63
C TRP A 25 -25.13 21.94 -22.06
N LEU A 26 -25.03 22.11 -20.73
CA LEU A 26 -23.79 22.53 -20.06
C LEU A 26 -23.09 21.40 -19.31
N SER A 27 -23.57 20.16 -19.42
CA SER A 27 -22.94 18.99 -18.78
C SER A 27 -21.93 18.26 -19.68
N CYS A 28 -21.31 18.95 -20.62
CA CYS A 28 -20.08 18.48 -21.24
C CYS A 28 -18.90 19.08 -20.48
N SER A 29 -18.38 18.34 -19.50
CA SER A 29 -17.04 18.60 -18.99
C SER A 29 -16.09 18.65 -20.20
N ALA A 30 -15.32 19.73 -20.32
CA ALA A 30 -14.32 19.87 -21.38
C ALA A 30 -13.45 18.60 -21.44
N PRO A 31 -13.05 18.11 -22.63
CA PRO A 31 -12.18 16.95 -22.75
C PRO A 31 -10.93 17.20 -21.93
N GLN A 32 -10.72 16.41 -20.87
CA GLN A 32 -9.49 16.47 -20.10
C GLN A 32 -8.33 16.17 -21.06
N PRO A 33 -7.23 16.97 -21.03
CA PRO A 33 -6.07 16.69 -21.85
C PRO A 33 -5.65 15.23 -21.66
N ARG A 34 -5.45 14.50 -22.76
CA ARG A 34 -4.93 13.14 -22.67
C ARG A 34 -3.50 13.23 -22.12
N LEU A 35 -3.27 12.63 -20.96
CA LEU A 35 -1.93 12.49 -20.43
C LEU A 35 -1.07 11.69 -21.43
N THR A 36 0.21 12.04 -21.55
CA THR A 36 1.17 11.35 -22.41
C THR A 36 2.49 11.13 -21.67
N GLY A 37 3.26 10.11 -22.07
CA GLY A 37 4.55 9.80 -21.46
C GLY A 37 4.44 9.42 -19.98
N VAL A 38 5.43 9.85 -19.17
CA VAL A 38 5.55 9.50 -17.75
C VAL A 38 4.31 9.86 -16.92
N ALA A 39 3.63 10.95 -17.26
CA ALA A 39 2.39 11.35 -16.58
C ALA A 39 1.25 10.36 -16.81
N TYR A 40 1.14 9.81 -18.03
CA TYR A 40 0.15 8.77 -18.35
C TYR A 40 0.45 7.46 -17.63
N GLU A 41 1.73 7.06 -17.59
CA GLU A 41 2.16 5.85 -16.91
C GLU A 41 1.87 5.93 -15.41
N TYR A 42 2.24 7.04 -14.77
CA TYR A 42 1.97 7.24 -13.34
C TYR A 42 0.48 7.31 -13.03
N ASP A 43 -0.33 7.95 -13.89
CA ASP A 43 -1.79 7.95 -13.72
C ASP A 43 -2.40 6.57 -13.90
N GLY A 44 -1.89 5.78 -14.86
CA GLY A 44 -2.23 4.37 -15.04
C GLY A 44 -1.90 3.54 -13.80
N ALA A 45 -0.76 3.77 -13.16
CA ALA A 45 -0.38 3.08 -11.92
C ALA A 45 -1.41 3.33 -10.80
N LYS A 46 -1.82 4.59 -10.62
CA LYS A 46 -2.87 4.97 -9.67
C LYS A 46 -4.20 4.29 -9.98
N ASP A 47 -4.62 4.28 -11.24
CA ASP A 47 -5.86 3.60 -11.65
C ASP A 47 -5.82 2.09 -11.38
N MET A 48 -4.68 1.44 -11.63
CA MET A 48 -4.49 0.02 -11.32
C MET A 48 -4.54 -0.25 -9.81
N LEU A 49 -3.91 0.59 -8.98
CA LEU A 49 -3.99 0.50 -7.52
C LEU A 49 -5.45 0.62 -7.04
N LYS A 50 -6.17 1.63 -7.55
CA LYS A 50 -7.58 1.87 -7.21
C LYS A 50 -8.47 0.66 -7.54
N LYS A 51 -8.15 -0.05 -8.62
CA LYS A 51 -8.86 -1.26 -9.10
C LYS A 51 -8.40 -2.56 -8.42
N GLY A 52 -7.47 -2.50 -7.45
CA GLY A 52 -6.94 -3.69 -6.80
C GLY A 52 -5.98 -4.52 -7.65
N ARG A 53 -5.48 -3.97 -8.76
CA ARG A 53 -4.56 -4.63 -9.71
C ARG A 53 -3.12 -4.27 -9.38
N PHE A 54 -2.64 -4.71 -8.23
CA PHE A 54 -1.40 -4.23 -7.63
C PHE A 54 -0.14 -4.57 -8.43
N GLU A 55 -0.08 -5.73 -9.09
CA GLU A 55 1.06 -6.07 -9.95
C GLU A 55 1.16 -5.12 -11.16
N LYS A 56 0.01 -4.80 -11.78
CA LYS A 56 -0.03 -3.80 -12.84
C LYS A 56 0.29 -2.40 -12.32
N ALA A 57 -0.07 -2.10 -11.08
CA ALA A 57 0.29 -0.84 -10.46
C ALA A 57 1.82 -0.68 -10.34
N LEU A 58 2.55 -1.76 -10.01
CA LEU A 58 4.02 -1.77 -10.03
C LEU A 58 4.58 -1.61 -11.44
N GLU A 59 4.04 -2.35 -12.42
CA GLU A 59 4.46 -2.28 -13.83
C GLU A 59 4.36 -0.85 -14.38
N PHE A 60 3.20 -0.20 -14.21
CA PHE A 60 2.97 1.16 -14.70
C PHE A 60 3.77 2.23 -13.94
N SER A 61 4.26 1.95 -12.73
CA SER A 61 5.06 2.89 -11.96
C SER A 61 6.58 2.72 -12.13
N GLU A 62 7.04 1.68 -12.82
CA GLU A 62 8.47 1.38 -12.97
C GLU A 62 9.23 2.44 -13.76
N ALA A 63 8.78 2.75 -14.98
CA ALA A 63 9.44 3.75 -15.82
C ALA A 63 9.45 5.15 -15.16
N PRO A 64 8.34 5.63 -14.56
CA PRO A 64 8.36 6.86 -13.77
C PRO A 64 9.36 6.84 -12.61
N ALA A 65 9.46 5.74 -11.85
CA ALA A 65 10.33 5.62 -10.69
C ALA A 65 11.83 5.57 -11.02
N LYS A 66 12.17 5.11 -12.24
CA LYS A 66 13.55 4.96 -12.74
C LYS A 66 13.96 6.06 -13.74
N ALA A 67 13.15 7.11 -13.91
CA ALA A 67 13.44 8.14 -14.91
C ALA A 67 14.77 8.86 -14.65
N MET A 68 15.60 8.95 -15.71
CA MET A 68 16.88 9.66 -15.71
C MET A 68 16.92 10.64 -16.90
N PRO A 69 17.05 11.97 -16.67
CA PRO A 69 17.12 12.63 -15.36
C PRO A 69 15.79 12.53 -14.57
N PRO A 70 15.81 12.65 -13.23
CA PRO A 70 14.60 12.66 -12.42
C PRO A 70 13.62 13.77 -12.83
N ASN A 71 12.33 13.47 -12.80
CA ASN A 71 11.24 14.42 -13.08
C ASN A 71 10.27 14.52 -11.89
N GLU A 72 9.20 15.30 -12.04
CA GLU A 72 8.22 15.55 -10.97
C GLU A 72 7.48 14.28 -10.47
N PHE A 73 7.43 13.23 -11.29
CA PHE A 73 6.78 11.97 -10.96
C PHE A 73 7.75 10.96 -10.33
N THR A 74 9.05 11.12 -10.49
CA THR A 74 10.05 10.13 -10.03
C THR A 74 9.94 9.85 -8.55
N SER A 75 9.93 10.90 -7.71
CA SER A 75 9.81 10.71 -6.26
C SER A 75 8.45 10.13 -5.85
N ARG A 76 7.38 10.53 -6.53
CA ARG A 76 6.02 10.09 -6.23
C ARG A 76 5.83 8.63 -6.62
N ALA A 77 6.42 8.21 -7.74
CA ALA A 77 6.44 6.82 -8.19
C ALA A 77 7.28 5.93 -7.28
N GLN A 78 8.42 6.41 -6.79
CA GLN A 78 9.22 5.70 -5.79
C GLN A 78 8.43 5.48 -4.49
N VAL A 79 7.83 6.53 -3.93
CA VAL A 79 6.99 6.43 -2.71
C VAL A 79 5.80 5.49 -2.93
N PHE A 80 5.15 5.63 -4.08
CA PHE A 80 4.06 4.74 -4.50
C PHE A 80 4.50 3.28 -4.54
N GLN A 81 5.63 2.98 -5.18
CA GLN A 81 6.15 1.62 -5.26
C GLN A 81 6.52 1.06 -3.90
N VAL A 82 7.14 1.86 -3.01
CA VAL A 82 7.40 1.43 -1.63
C VAL A 82 6.10 0.97 -0.97
N VAL A 83 5.03 1.76 -1.03
CA VAL A 83 3.73 1.38 -0.46
C VAL A 83 3.18 0.08 -1.06
N VAL A 84 3.21 -0.05 -2.38
CA VAL A 84 2.65 -1.22 -3.07
C VAL A 84 3.47 -2.49 -2.75
N TYR A 85 4.79 -2.42 -2.82
CA TYR A 85 5.67 -3.51 -2.42
C TYR A 85 5.43 -3.90 -0.95
N SER A 86 5.47 -2.94 -0.04
CA SER A 86 5.24 -3.17 1.40
C SER A 86 3.91 -3.88 1.67
N GLY A 87 2.83 -3.42 1.03
CA GLY A 87 1.52 -4.05 1.18
C GLY A 87 1.47 -5.47 0.65
N LEU A 88 2.03 -5.72 -0.53
CA LEU A 88 2.04 -7.07 -1.11
C LEU A 88 2.93 -8.03 -0.32
N ILE A 89 4.11 -7.60 0.12
CA ILE A 89 5.02 -8.41 0.94
C ILE A 89 4.32 -8.80 2.25
N ARG A 90 3.60 -7.87 2.90
CA ARG A 90 2.81 -8.16 4.11
C ARG A 90 1.67 -9.14 3.85
N GLY A 91 0.92 -8.96 2.77
CA GLY A 91 -0.17 -9.88 2.42
C GLY A 91 0.34 -11.29 2.18
N TYR A 92 1.40 -11.46 1.38
CA TYR A 92 2.01 -12.77 1.16
C TYR A 92 2.67 -13.34 2.41
N GLY A 93 3.31 -12.52 3.25
CA GLY A 93 3.88 -12.96 4.53
C GLY A 93 2.81 -13.48 5.49
N GLU A 94 1.67 -12.78 5.61
CA GLU A 94 0.52 -13.19 6.43
C GLU A 94 -0.08 -14.52 5.93
N LEU A 95 -0.23 -14.69 4.61
CA LEU A 95 -0.65 -15.96 4.01
C LEU A 95 0.35 -17.09 4.30
N ALA A 96 1.64 -16.85 4.09
CA ALA A 96 2.68 -17.85 4.33
C ALA A 96 2.68 -18.31 5.79
N ASP A 97 2.55 -17.39 6.74
CA ASP A 97 2.48 -17.70 8.15
C ASP A 97 1.20 -18.44 8.55
N GLY A 98 0.05 -18.04 7.98
CA GLY A 98 -1.23 -18.70 8.24
C GLY A 98 -1.26 -20.13 7.71
N TYR A 99 -0.82 -20.34 6.46
CA TYR A 99 -0.74 -21.69 5.87
C TYR A 99 0.28 -22.58 6.58
N ARG A 100 1.43 -22.04 7.01
CA ARG A 100 2.39 -22.77 7.85
C ARG A 100 1.74 -23.22 9.16
N LYS A 101 1.01 -22.34 9.83
CA LYS A 101 0.33 -22.69 11.06
C LYS A 101 -0.75 -23.75 10.83
N GLY A 102 -1.48 -23.65 9.72
CA GLY A 102 -2.46 -24.65 9.30
C GLY A 102 -1.83 -26.02 9.03
N SER A 103 -0.68 -26.08 8.36
CA SER A 103 0.03 -27.34 8.06
C SER A 103 0.60 -28.03 9.30
N GLU A 104 1.03 -27.23 10.30
CA GLU A 104 1.45 -27.69 11.62
C GLU A 104 0.28 -28.22 12.47
N THR A 105 -0.93 -27.66 12.28
CA THR A 105 -2.10 -27.91 13.14
C THR A 105 -3.00 -29.02 12.62
N THR A 106 -3.17 -29.13 11.30
CA THR A 106 -4.10 -30.10 10.70
C THR A 106 -3.62 -31.54 10.87
N ARG A 107 -4.57 -32.46 11.13
CA ARG A 107 -4.30 -33.91 11.16
C ARG A 107 -4.51 -34.59 9.82
N ASN A 108 -5.11 -33.89 8.85
CA ASN A 108 -5.39 -34.46 7.53
C ASN A 108 -4.15 -34.31 6.62
N PRO A 109 -3.53 -35.40 6.15
CA PRO A 109 -2.34 -35.34 5.29
C PRO A 109 -2.56 -34.58 3.98
N GLN A 110 -3.77 -34.63 3.40
CA GLN A 110 -4.11 -33.93 2.16
C GLN A 110 -4.14 -32.41 2.38
N PHE A 111 -4.75 -31.96 3.49
CA PHE A 111 -4.79 -30.53 3.84
C PHE A 111 -3.38 -30.02 4.15
N LYS A 112 -2.58 -30.81 4.87
CA LYS A 112 -1.19 -30.48 5.14
C LYS A 112 -0.39 -30.25 3.85
N ALA A 113 -0.49 -31.16 2.88
CA ALA A 113 0.21 -31.01 1.60
C ALA A 113 -0.26 -29.78 0.80
N ALA A 114 -1.56 -29.49 0.82
CA ALA A 114 -2.12 -28.30 0.17
C ALA A 114 -1.65 -27.00 0.84
N PHE A 115 -1.66 -26.93 2.17
CA PHE A 115 -1.20 -25.75 2.91
C PHE A 115 0.30 -25.51 2.73
N GLU A 116 1.14 -26.56 2.71
CA GLU A 116 2.57 -26.39 2.41
C GLU A 116 2.80 -25.85 1.00
N ARG A 117 1.98 -26.26 0.01
CA ARG A 117 2.04 -25.69 -1.34
C ARG A 117 1.70 -24.20 -1.32
N GLN A 118 0.57 -23.83 -0.73
CA GLN A 118 0.14 -22.42 -0.66
C GLN A 118 1.14 -21.55 0.11
N ARG A 119 1.74 -22.09 1.19
CA ARG A 119 2.83 -21.44 1.92
C ARG A 119 4.01 -21.18 0.99
N ASN A 120 4.48 -22.19 0.27
CA ASN A 120 5.63 -22.06 -0.62
C ASN A 120 5.38 -21.06 -1.75
N ASP A 121 4.18 -21.07 -2.34
CA ASP A 121 3.79 -20.11 -3.38
C ASP A 121 3.80 -18.68 -2.80
N ALA A 122 3.17 -18.47 -1.65
CA ALA A 122 3.15 -17.16 -0.98
C ALA A 122 4.57 -16.66 -0.65
N LEU A 123 5.45 -17.55 -0.17
CA LEU A 123 6.86 -17.23 0.07
C LEU A 123 7.59 -16.87 -1.21
N GLN A 124 7.40 -17.62 -2.29
CA GLN A 124 8.03 -17.33 -3.57
C GLN A 124 7.63 -15.93 -4.09
N TYR A 125 6.34 -15.59 -4.04
CA TYR A 125 5.87 -14.26 -4.46
C TYR A 125 6.37 -13.15 -3.53
N GLY A 126 6.22 -13.33 -2.22
CA GLY A 126 6.65 -12.36 -1.21
C GLY A 126 8.16 -12.10 -1.24
N SER A 127 8.98 -13.15 -1.38
CA SER A 127 10.44 -13.04 -1.50
C SER A 127 10.86 -12.29 -2.76
N ARG A 128 10.22 -12.54 -3.91
CA ARG A 128 10.50 -11.80 -5.15
C ARG A 128 10.20 -10.30 -4.97
N LEU A 129 9.06 -9.98 -4.36
CA LEU A 129 8.70 -8.59 -4.07
C LEU A 129 9.65 -7.94 -3.06
N GLY A 130 10.12 -8.71 -2.06
CA GLY A 130 11.11 -8.24 -1.08
C GLY A 130 12.44 -7.82 -1.72
N LEU A 131 12.90 -8.58 -2.73
CA LEU A 131 14.07 -8.18 -3.53
C LEU A 131 13.80 -6.93 -4.37
N GLY A 132 12.61 -6.83 -4.98
CA GLY A 132 12.22 -5.61 -5.71
C GLY A 132 12.17 -4.37 -4.82
N LEU A 133 11.70 -4.52 -3.57
CA LEU A 133 11.73 -3.44 -2.58
C LEU A 133 13.16 -3.02 -2.21
N ALA A 134 14.07 -3.98 -2.10
CA ALA A 134 15.50 -3.70 -1.84
C ALA A 134 16.18 -3.03 -3.05
N GLU A 135 15.88 -3.47 -4.27
CA GLU A 135 16.36 -2.81 -5.50
C GLU A 135 15.86 -1.36 -5.59
N LEU A 136 14.60 -1.11 -5.19
CA LEU A 136 14.04 0.23 -5.12
C LEU A 136 14.77 1.09 -4.08
N ALA A 137 15.09 0.54 -2.91
CA ALA A 137 15.87 1.23 -1.87
C ALA A 137 17.24 1.64 -2.41
N HIS A 138 17.92 0.69 -3.05
CA HIS A 138 19.21 0.89 -3.69
C HIS A 138 19.15 1.97 -4.79
N THR A 139 18.12 1.94 -5.63
CA THR A 139 17.92 2.93 -6.69
C THR A 139 17.69 4.33 -6.12
N ILE A 140 16.91 4.44 -5.06
CA ILE A 140 16.69 5.71 -4.36
C ILE A 140 18.05 6.22 -3.86
N ASP A 141 18.81 5.41 -3.12
CA ASP A 141 20.11 5.80 -2.56
C ASP A 141 21.12 6.27 -3.63
N GLN A 142 21.22 5.54 -4.75
CA GLN A 142 22.13 5.88 -5.86
C GLN A 142 21.74 7.17 -6.59
N THR A 143 20.44 7.40 -6.78
CA THR A 143 19.96 8.53 -7.60
C THR A 143 19.78 9.81 -6.78
N ARG A 144 19.64 9.69 -5.46
CA ARG A 144 19.38 10.78 -4.53
C ARG A 144 19.62 10.35 -3.09
N SER A 145 20.13 11.26 -2.26
CA SER A 145 19.95 11.07 -0.82
C SER A 145 18.46 11.13 -0.47
N LEU A 146 18.11 10.51 0.66
CA LEU A 146 16.77 10.54 1.23
C LEU A 146 16.32 12.02 1.35
N GLY A 147 15.20 12.39 0.72
CA GLY A 147 14.73 13.78 0.69
C GLY A 147 14.11 14.20 2.02
N LYS A 148 14.10 15.51 2.32
CA LYS A 148 13.46 16.06 3.54
C LYS A 148 11.95 15.93 3.55
N GLU A 149 11.33 15.95 2.37
CA GLU A 149 9.88 15.82 2.18
C GLU A 149 9.62 14.90 0.97
N TYR A 150 8.56 14.11 1.05
CA TYR A 150 8.03 13.30 -0.03
C TYR A 150 6.54 13.58 -0.23
N THR A 151 6.01 13.14 -1.37
CA THR A 151 4.58 13.22 -1.66
C THR A 151 4.07 11.84 -2.03
N LEU A 152 3.08 11.37 -1.28
CA LEU A 152 2.26 10.22 -1.64
C LEU A 152 1.06 10.71 -2.44
N ASP A 153 1.12 10.49 -3.76
CA ASP A 153 0.03 10.78 -4.69
C ASP A 153 -0.58 9.45 -5.15
N ALA A 154 -1.38 8.85 -4.28
CA ALA A 154 -1.98 7.55 -4.50
C ALA A 154 -3.47 7.56 -4.12
N PRO A 155 -4.33 6.89 -4.88
CA PRO A 155 -5.70 6.66 -4.44
C PRO A 155 -5.75 5.61 -3.33
N TYR A 156 -6.76 5.70 -2.48
CA TYR A 156 -7.18 4.55 -1.69
C TYR A 156 -7.88 3.52 -2.61
N PRO A 157 -7.63 2.20 -2.46
CA PRO A 157 -8.34 1.18 -3.22
C PRO A 157 -9.87 1.31 -3.12
N SER A 158 -10.59 0.93 -4.18
CA SER A 158 -12.05 1.07 -4.23
C SER A 158 -12.78 0.19 -3.23
N GLN A 159 -12.13 -0.87 -2.76
CA GLN A 159 -12.61 -1.77 -1.73
C GLN A 159 -11.68 -1.67 -0.53
N GLU A 160 -12.26 -1.77 0.66
CA GLU A 160 -11.51 -1.86 1.91
C GLU A 160 -11.53 -3.32 2.36
N ALA A 161 -10.35 -3.90 2.57
CA ALA A 161 -10.26 -5.24 3.11
C ALA A 161 -10.66 -5.26 4.59
N PRO A 162 -11.14 -6.41 5.10
CA PRO A 162 -11.39 -6.55 6.53
C PRO A 162 -10.09 -6.38 7.34
N LEU A 163 -10.22 -6.04 8.63
CA LEU A 163 -9.08 -5.93 9.54
C LEU A 163 -8.50 -7.30 9.90
N THR A 164 -9.33 -8.33 9.85
CA THR A 164 -8.98 -9.74 10.09
C THR A 164 -9.44 -10.58 8.90
N LEU A 165 -8.80 -11.73 8.68
CA LEU A 165 -9.13 -12.64 7.57
C LEU A 165 -9.74 -13.92 8.17
N PRO A 166 -11.08 -14.04 8.27
CA PRO A 166 -11.72 -15.18 8.92
C PRO A 166 -11.33 -16.54 8.30
N GLN A 167 -11.21 -16.59 6.98
CA GLN A 167 -10.79 -17.79 6.24
C GLN A 167 -9.35 -18.18 6.60
N LEU A 168 -8.46 -17.20 6.81
CA LEU A 168 -7.10 -17.47 7.29
C LEU A 168 -7.10 -18.02 8.70
N SER A 169 -7.96 -17.49 9.59
CA SER A 169 -8.13 -18.03 10.95
C SER A 169 -8.55 -19.50 10.90
N ARG A 170 -9.52 -19.85 10.04
CA ARG A 170 -9.96 -21.23 9.83
C ARG A 170 -8.82 -22.14 9.32
N VAL A 171 -7.99 -21.64 8.41
CA VAL A 171 -6.78 -22.34 7.95
C VAL A 171 -5.81 -22.56 9.11
N MET A 172 -5.55 -21.54 9.92
CA MET A 172 -4.65 -21.62 11.08
C MET A 172 -5.10 -22.66 12.11
N ASP A 173 -6.42 -22.84 12.26
CA ASP A 173 -7.02 -23.88 13.10
C ASP A 173 -6.96 -25.29 12.47
N GLY A 174 -6.34 -25.41 11.30
CA GLY A 174 -6.18 -26.66 10.54
C GLY A 174 -7.41 -27.05 9.72
N GLY A 175 -8.41 -26.16 9.62
CA GLY A 175 -9.64 -26.34 8.87
C GLY A 175 -9.44 -26.10 7.38
N TRP A 176 -10.07 -26.95 6.56
CA TRP A 176 -10.07 -26.78 5.10
C TRP A 176 -10.92 -25.60 4.66
N ILE A 177 -10.45 -24.91 3.63
CA ILE A 177 -11.19 -23.91 2.86
C ILE A 177 -11.10 -24.29 1.38
N ASP A 178 -12.19 -24.10 0.64
CA ASP A 178 -12.27 -24.53 -0.75
C ASP A 178 -11.42 -23.64 -1.67
N PRO A 179 -11.04 -24.10 -2.88
CA PRO A 179 -10.15 -23.34 -3.78
C PRO A 179 -10.63 -21.90 -4.07
N ASP A 180 -11.93 -21.69 -4.24
CA ASP A 180 -12.50 -20.35 -4.48
C ASP A 180 -12.36 -19.44 -3.24
N GLU A 181 -12.48 -20.02 -2.04
CA GLU A 181 -12.23 -19.33 -0.77
C GLU A 181 -10.73 -19.03 -0.60
N GLN A 182 -9.83 -19.91 -1.06
CA GLN A 182 -8.39 -19.67 -1.05
C GLN A 182 -8.00 -18.52 -1.99
N GLU A 183 -8.58 -18.45 -3.18
CA GLU A 183 -8.35 -17.35 -4.12
C GLU A 183 -8.87 -16.03 -3.55
N THR A 184 -10.06 -16.05 -2.95
CA THR A 184 -10.64 -14.86 -2.30
C THR A 184 -9.78 -14.41 -1.13
N LEU A 185 -9.37 -15.33 -0.27
CA LEU A 185 -8.46 -15.06 0.85
C LEU A 185 -7.14 -14.44 0.36
N GLY A 186 -6.59 -14.96 -0.74
CA GLY A 186 -5.40 -14.39 -1.37
C GLY A 186 -5.59 -12.92 -1.74
N LYS A 187 -6.68 -12.60 -2.44
CA LYS A 187 -7.01 -11.21 -2.82
C LYS A 187 -7.23 -10.31 -1.61
N GLU A 188 -7.96 -10.78 -0.61
CA GLU A 188 -8.22 -10.03 0.62
C GLU A 188 -6.95 -9.77 1.42
N ALA A 189 -6.04 -10.74 1.53
CA ALA A 189 -4.77 -10.56 2.22
C ALA A 189 -3.88 -9.51 1.55
N LEU A 190 -3.82 -9.51 0.21
CA LEU A 190 -3.07 -8.50 -0.54
C LEU A 190 -3.70 -7.11 -0.38
N LEU A 191 -5.04 -7.00 -0.50
CA LEU A 191 -5.74 -5.74 -0.31
C LEU A 191 -5.59 -5.22 1.13
N LYS A 192 -5.65 -6.10 2.12
CA LYS A 192 -5.40 -5.81 3.54
C LYS A 192 -4.01 -5.23 3.73
N GLY A 193 -3.00 -5.88 3.17
CA GLY A 193 -1.61 -5.40 3.21
C GLY A 193 -1.46 -4.01 2.59
N ILE A 194 -2.10 -3.73 1.45
CA ILE A 194 -2.10 -2.41 0.80
C ILE A 194 -2.78 -1.36 1.68
N ASN A 195 -3.95 -1.66 2.26
CA ASN A 195 -4.65 -0.74 3.16
C ASN A 195 -3.79 -0.43 4.40
N ASP A 196 -3.11 -1.42 4.95
CA ASP A 196 -2.18 -1.26 6.09
C ASP A 196 -0.92 -0.48 5.71
N ALA A 197 -0.37 -0.67 4.51
CA ALA A 197 0.80 0.05 4.02
C ALA A 197 0.49 1.53 3.80
N LEU A 198 -0.64 1.86 3.17
CA LEU A 198 -1.11 3.25 3.00
C LEU A 198 -1.31 3.96 4.34
N ALA A 199 -1.85 3.26 5.33
CA ALA A 199 -1.99 3.79 6.68
C ALA A 199 -0.63 3.95 7.38
N GLY A 200 0.23 2.94 7.28
CA GLY A 200 1.53 2.87 7.94
C GLY A 200 2.50 3.94 7.46
N VAL A 201 2.59 4.18 6.14
CA VAL A 201 3.50 5.20 5.58
C VAL A 201 3.13 6.61 6.04
N MET A 202 1.85 6.83 6.36
CA MET A 202 1.32 8.10 6.87
C MET A 202 1.34 8.19 8.40
N GLY A 203 1.73 7.12 9.10
CA GLY A 203 1.65 7.04 10.56
C GLY A 203 0.22 7.14 11.10
N ALA A 204 -0.77 6.68 10.33
CA ALA A 204 -2.20 6.83 10.61
C ALA A 204 -2.94 5.48 10.65
N ASP A 205 -4.23 5.50 10.98
CA ASP A 205 -5.14 4.36 10.80
C ASP A 205 -5.76 4.35 9.39
N ARG A 206 -6.36 3.23 8.98
CA ARG A 206 -6.97 3.07 7.63
C ARG A 206 -8.00 4.15 7.31
N SER A 207 -8.81 4.55 8.30
CA SER A 207 -9.87 5.55 8.12
C SER A 207 -9.29 6.93 7.84
N LYS A 208 -8.28 7.35 8.61
CA LYS A 208 -7.55 8.60 8.40
C LYS A 208 -6.79 8.60 7.09
N ALA A 209 -6.13 7.50 6.75
CA ALA A 209 -5.41 7.36 5.48
C ALA A 209 -6.36 7.51 4.29
N ARG A 210 -7.52 6.83 4.32
CA ARG A 210 -8.56 6.96 3.29
C ARG A 210 -9.05 8.41 3.15
N THR A 211 -9.33 9.06 4.28
CA THR A 211 -9.81 10.45 4.30
C THR A 211 -8.78 11.41 3.70
N ALA A 212 -7.52 11.27 4.10
CA ALA A 212 -6.44 12.12 3.62
C ALA A 212 -6.15 11.90 2.12
N LEU A 213 -6.09 10.64 1.66
CA LEU A 213 -5.84 10.33 0.24
C LEU A 213 -7.03 10.72 -0.67
N ALA A 214 -8.25 10.74 -0.14
CA ALA A 214 -9.40 11.29 -0.85
C ALA A 214 -9.33 12.83 -1.00
N ALA A 215 -8.64 13.52 -0.09
CA ALA A 215 -8.44 14.97 -0.16
C ALA A 215 -7.34 15.39 -1.15
N GLY A 216 -6.47 14.47 -1.57
CA GLY A 216 -5.43 14.68 -2.58
C GLY A 216 -4.06 14.18 -2.15
N PRO A 217 -2.99 14.61 -2.84
CA PRO A 217 -1.63 14.21 -2.52
C PRO A 217 -1.24 14.56 -1.08
N VAL A 218 -0.61 13.60 -0.39
CA VAL A 218 -0.25 13.72 1.02
C VAL A 218 1.26 13.95 1.14
N LYS A 219 1.65 14.99 1.89
CA LYS A 219 3.05 15.26 2.22
C LYS A 219 3.52 14.30 3.33
N LEU A 220 4.71 13.75 3.15
CA LEU A 220 5.37 12.88 4.10
C LEU A 220 6.68 13.51 4.55
N ASP A 221 6.96 13.43 5.84
CA ASP A 221 8.26 13.79 6.39
C ASP A 221 9.31 12.75 5.95
N GLY A 222 10.48 13.22 5.52
CA GLY A 222 11.55 12.38 5.01
C GLY A 222 12.08 11.37 6.02
N ALA A 223 12.22 11.75 7.28
CA ALA A 223 12.70 10.87 8.33
C ALA A 223 11.65 9.81 8.68
N ASP A 224 10.37 10.20 8.77
CA ASP A 224 9.28 9.25 9.02
C ASP A 224 9.11 8.25 7.86
N PHE A 225 9.23 8.72 6.61
CA PHE A 225 9.24 7.86 5.42
C PHE A 225 10.42 6.90 5.42
N GLY A 226 11.64 7.38 5.69
CA GLY A 226 12.84 6.54 5.77
C GLY A 226 12.74 5.47 6.87
N LEU A 227 12.19 5.83 8.03
CA LEU A 227 11.92 4.89 9.13
C LEU A 227 10.87 3.85 8.78
N TYR A 228 9.79 4.25 8.08
CA TYR A 228 8.80 3.32 7.56
C TYR A 228 9.45 2.36 6.58
N PHE A 229 10.13 2.87 5.56
CA PHE A 229 10.73 2.06 4.51
C PHE A 229 11.79 1.07 5.05
N GLY A 230 12.65 1.51 5.99
CA GLY A 230 13.60 0.61 6.66
C GLY A 230 12.93 -0.53 7.41
N LYS A 231 11.78 -0.30 8.06
CA LYS A 231 11.01 -1.36 8.73
C LYS A 231 10.38 -2.34 7.73
N GLU A 232 9.91 -1.84 6.60
CA GLU A 232 9.33 -2.68 5.55
C GLU A 232 10.40 -3.56 4.87
N LEU A 233 11.62 -3.03 4.66
CA LEU A 233 12.77 -3.84 4.25
C LEU A 233 13.11 -4.91 5.30
N LEU A 234 13.08 -4.58 6.58
CA LEU A 234 13.36 -5.57 7.61
C LEU A 234 12.28 -6.68 7.66
N TYR A 235 11.02 -6.31 7.46
CA TYR A 235 9.94 -7.29 7.29
C TYR A 235 10.18 -8.16 6.06
N ALA A 236 10.56 -7.57 4.92
CA ALA A 236 10.90 -8.32 3.71
C ALA A 236 12.09 -9.27 3.93
N ALA A 237 13.11 -8.85 4.68
CA ALA A 237 14.26 -9.68 5.03
C ALA A 237 13.86 -10.92 5.85
N SER A 238 12.81 -10.82 6.67
CA SER A 238 12.32 -11.94 7.46
C SER A 238 11.82 -13.11 6.60
N LEU A 239 11.38 -12.87 5.36
CA LEU A 239 10.98 -13.93 4.43
C LEU A 239 12.14 -14.84 3.99
N PHE A 240 13.38 -14.46 4.32
CA PHE A 240 14.59 -15.23 4.03
C PHE A 240 15.22 -15.84 5.28
N ASP A 241 14.58 -15.71 6.44
CA ASP A 241 15.05 -16.30 7.69
C ASP A 241 14.94 -17.84 7.70
N LYS A 242 15.38 -18.46 8.79
CA LYS A 242 15.32 -19.92 8.98
C LYS A 242 13.89 -20.50 8.91
N LYS A 243 12.85 -19.71 9.20
CA LYS A 243 11.45 -20.14 9.26
C LYS A 243 10.78 -20.13 7.89
N HIS A 244 11.25 -19.27 6.98
CA HIS A 244 10.59 -19.03 5.69
C HIS A 244 11.34 -19.69 4.52
N GLY A 245 12.58 -19.29 4.23
CA GLY A 245 13.33 -19.80 3.06
C GLY A 245 14.79 -20.13 3.31
N ARG A 246 15.36 -19.66 4.43
CA ARG A 246 16.76 -19.82 4.82
C ARG A 246 17.75 -19.42 3.71
N ASP A 247 17.65 -18.17 3.25
CA ASP A 247 18.62 -17.58 2.32
C ASP A 247 19.38 -16.44 3.01
N SER A 248 20.51 -16.81 3.62
CA SER A 248 21.33 -15.90 4.43
C SER A 248 21.91 -14.75 3.61
N THR A 249 22.21 -14.98 2.34
CA THR A 249 22.75 -13.97 1.43
C THR A 249 21.70 -12.90 1.13
N LYS A 250 20.49 -13.31 0.75
CA LYS A 250 19.39 -12.36 0.48
C LYS A 250 18.95 -11.61 1.74
N LEU A 251 18.90 -12.29 2.89
CA LEU A 251 18.61 -11.64 4.16
C LEU A 251 19.63 -10.52 4.44
N LYS A 252 20.93 -10.81 4.34
CA LYS A 252 22.00 -9.82 4.57
C LYS A 252 21.90 -8.64 3.61
N LEU A 253 21.63 -8.91 2.33
CA LEU A 253 21.45 -7.88 1.31
C LEU A 253 20.35 -6.89 1.72
N ILE A 254 19.15 -7.39 2.03
CA ILE A 254 18.02 -6.54 2.40
C ILE A 254 18.27 -5.80 3.72
N CYS A 255 18.90 -6.45 4.70
CA CYS A 255 19.30 -5.79 5.94
C CYS A 255 20.32 -4.67 5.72
N ALA A 256 21.22 -4.80 4.73
CA ALA A 256 22.18 -3.75 4.40
C ALA A 256 21.49 -2.51 3.82
N GLU A 257 20.50 -2.70 2.93
CA GLU A 257 19.68 -1.60 2.41
C GLU A 257 18.88 -0.90 3.54
N ALA A 258 18.32 -1.68 4.47
CA ALA A 258 17.63 -1.13 5.64
C ALA A 258 18.57 -0.31 6.56
N ASP A 259 19.81 -0.77 6.77
CA ASP A 259 20.83 -0.04 7.52
C ASP A 259 21.26 1.25 6.80
N GLY A 260 21.34 1.23 5.46
CA GLY A 260 21.55 2.41 4.62
C GLY A 260 20.51 3.49 4.86
N LEU A 261 19.21 3.13 4.81
CA LEU A 261 18.13 4.06 5.15
C LEU A 261 18.24 4.57 6.59
N GLY A 262 18.61 3.70 7.54
CA GLY A 262 18.84 4.09 8.93
C GLY A 262 19.95 5.14 9.09
N LYS A 263 21.05 5.02 8.33
CA LYS A 263 22.12 6.02 8.31
C LYS A 263 21.64 7.35 7.75
N ALA A 264 20.92 7.34 6.63
CA ALA A 264 20.36 8.56 6.05
C ALA A 264 19.38 9.27 7.01
N VAL A 265 18.51 8.51 7.70
CA VAL A 265 17.65 9.07 8.76
C VAL A 265 18.46 9.64 9.92
N SER A 266 19.54 8.96 10.33
CA SER A 266 20.45 9.46 11.37
C SER A 266 21.02 10.84 11.03
N GLU A 267 21.42 11.04 9.76
CA GLU A 267 21.91 12.33 9.28
C GLU A 267 20.84 13.42 9.33
N MET A 268 19.60 13.12 8.92
CA MET A 268 18.48 14.05 9.06
C MET A 268 18.22 14.45 10.51
N LEU A 269 18.32 13.50 11.44
CA LEU A 269 18.09 13.76 12.86
C LEU A 269 19.21 14.56 13.52
N LYS A 270 20.43 14.57 12.96
CA LYS A 270 21.48 15.51 13.39
C LYS A 270 21.11 16.96 13.07
N GLU A 271 20.47 17.19 11.92
CA GLU A 271 19.99 18.52 11.53
C GLU A 271 18.72 18.94 12.29
N ASN A 272 17.81 17.99 12.53
CA ASN A 272 16.54 18.24 13.24
C ASN A 272 16.24 17.13 14.26
N PRO A 273 16.79 17.24 15.49
CA PRO A 273 16.64 16.22 16.52
C PRO A 273 15.19 15.98 16.94
N ASN A 274 14.79 14.72 17.03
CA ASN A 274 13.47 14.32 17.51
C ASN A 274 13.57 13.01 18.29
N LYS A 275 13.30 13.05 19.60
CA LYS A 275 13.45 11.89 20.51
C LYS A 275 12.61 10.68 20.09
N GLY A 276 11.42 10.91 19.51
CA GLY A 276 10.55 9.82 19.04
C GLY A 276 11.18 9.10 17.85
N ARG A 277 11.68 9.87 16.87
CA ARG A 277 12.35 9.34 15.68
C ARG A 277 13.70 8.70 16.01
N GLU A 278 14.48 9.28 16.93
CA GLU A 278 15.73 8.68 17.43
C GLU A 278 15.48 7.31 18.08
N LYS A 279 14.43 7.19 18.90
CA LYS A 279 14.03 5.91 19.50
C LYS A 279 13.61 4.90 18.43
N ALA A 280 12.85 5.34 17.43
CA ALA A 280 12.44 4.49 16.32
C ALA A 280 13.63 4.02 15.46
N LEU A 281 14.59 4.91 15.20
CA LEU A 281 15.84 4.60 14.49
C LEU A 281 16.68 3.58 15.28
N LYS A 282 16.86 3.81 16.58
CA LYS A 282 17.59 2.87 17.44
C LYS A 282 16.93 1.50 17.43
N LYS A 283 15.61 1.45 17.53
CA LYS A 283 14.87 0.19 17.44
C LYS A 283 15.11 -0.51 16.10
N LEU A 284 15.02 0.20 14.97
CA LEU A 284 15.31 -0.36 13.65
C LEU A 284 16.72 -0.95 13.59
N GLN A 285 17.73 -0.23 14.07
CA GLN A 285 19.12 -0.70 14.09
C GLN A 285 19.32 -1.93 14.99
N ASP A 286 18.66 -1.97 16.15
CA ASP A 286 18.71 -3.10 17.07
C ASP A 286 17.99 -4.34 16.48
N ASP A 287 16.86 -4.14 15.80
CA ASP A 287 16.12 -5.21 15.13
C ASP A 287 16.94 -5.78 13.93
N ILE A 288 17.64 -4.93 13.16
CA ILE A 288 18.59 -5.36 12.11
C ILE A 288 19.70 -6.23 12.70
N LYS A 289 20.37 -5.76 13.76
CA LYS A 289 21.45 -6.52 14.43
C LYS A 289 20.94 -7.86 14.96
N THR A 290 19.74 -7.88 15.54
CA THR A 290 19.13 -9.09 16.06
C THR A 290 18.86 -10.09 14.94
N THR A 291 18.28 -9.63 13.83
CA THR A 291 17.99 -10.46 12.66
C THR A 291 19.26 -11.09 12.07
N LEU A 292 20.35 -10.31 11.98
CA LEU A 292 21.64 -10.79 11.48
C LEU A 292 22.35 -11.77 12.44
N ARG A 293 22.05 -11.72 13.76
CA ARG A 293 22.63 -12.64 14.76
C ARG A 293 21.98 -14.02 14.78
N VAL A 294 20.71 -14.11 14.37
CA VAL A 294 19.92 -15.36 14.42
C VAL A 294 20.11 -16.21 13.14
N MET A 295 20.90 -15.72 12.18
CA MET A 295 21.34 -16.45 10.97
C MET A 295 22.09 -17.74 11.30
#